data_AF-A0A7C2FJL1-F1
#
_entry.id   AF-A0A7C2FJL1-F1
#
_cell.length_a   1.000
_cell.length_b   1.000
_cell.length_c   1.000
_cell.angle_alpha   90.00
_cell.angle_beta   90.00
_cell.angle_gamma   90.00
#
_symmetry.space_group_name_H-M   'P 1'
#
loop_
_entity.id
_entity.type
_entity.pdbx_description
1 polymer ?
#
loop_
_entity_poly.entity_id
_entity_poly.type
_entity_poly.pdbx_seq_one_letter_code
_entity_poly.pdbx_strand_id
1 'polypeptide(L)'
;MKSERVEIELYPYEFEALKANRMIRDMCGRYLKSAEKRGDYVVLDLSVQEANDLAGWVAAEANHAKSDRESELLNSACDAIEANI
;
A
#
# COMPACT_ATOMS: atom_id res chain seq x y z
N MET A 1 -18.53 10.88 13.30
CA MET A 1 -17.80 11.60 12.22
C MET A 1 -17.69 10.65 11.05
N LYS A 2 -17.93 11.10 9.81
CA LYS A 2 -17.51 10.31 8.65
C LYS A 2 -15.98 10.27 8.70
N SER A 3 -15.38 9.10 8.66
CA SER A 3 -13.92 8.98 8.53
C SER A 3 -13.52 9.63 7.20
N GLU A 4 -12.56 10.53 7.25
CA GLU A 4 -11.95 11.10 6.05
C GLU A 4 -11.34 9.96 5.23
N ARG A 5 -11.58 10.00 3.91
CA ARG A 5 -11.14 8.98 2.95
C ARG A 5 -10.19 9.60 1.95
N VAL A 6 -9.22 8.80 1.53
CA VAL A 6 -8.16 9.17 0.61
C VAL A 6 -8.10 8.16 -0.52
N GLU A 7 -7.85 8.64 -1.73
CA GLU A 7 -7.54 7.82 -2.88
C GLU A 7 -6.01 7.75 -3.03
N ILE A 8 -5.44 6.55 -2.97
CA ILE A 8 -4.01 6.33 -3.13
C ILE A 8 -3.79 5.71 -4.50
N GLU A 9 -3.06 6.41 -5.36
CA GLU A 9 -2.66 5.91 -6.67
C GLU A 9 -1.33 5.16 -6.56
N LEU A 10 -1.34 3.89 -6.97
CA LEU A 10 -0.17 3.03 -7.04
C LEU A 10 0.09 2.64 -8.49
N TYR A 11 1.35 2.62 -8.89
CA TYR A 11 1.72 1.93 -10.11
C TYR A 11 1.43 0.43 -9.96
N PRO A 12 1.13 -0.29 -11.06
CA PRO A 12 0.83 -1.72 -10.99
C PRO A 12 1.92 -2.55 -10.31
N TYR A 13 3.19 -2.18 -10.46
CA TYR A 13 4.30 -2.88 -9.83
C TYR A 13 4.36 -2.65 -8.31
N GLU A 14 3.94 -1.48 -7.81
CA GLU A 14 3.86 -1.19 -6.38
C GLU A 14 2.75 -2.01 -5.75
N PHE A 15 1.56 -2.00 -6.37
CA PHE A 15 0.43 -2.77 -5.89
C PHE A 15 0.69 -4.29 -5.90
N GLU A 16 1.38 -4.81 -6.91
CA GLU A 16 1.77 -6.22 -6.93
C GLU A 16 2.82 -6.55 -5.85
N ALA A 17 3.72 -5.62 -5.50
CA ALA A 17 4.64 -5.80 -4.38
C ALA A 17 3.89 -5.93 -3.05
N LEU A 18 2.87 -5.09 -2.83
CA LEU A 18 2.00 -5.17 -1.64
C LEU A 18 1.28 -6.53 -1.55
N LYS A 19 0.77 -7.03 -2.69
CA LYS A 19 0.07 -8.33 -2.75
C LYS A 19 1.00 -9.52 -2.59
N ALA A 20 2.23 -9.41 -3.08
CA ALA A 20 3.22 -10.47 -3.02
C ALA A 20 3.79 -10.64 -1.60
N ASN A 21 3.89 -9.57 -0.82
CA ASN A 21 4.31 -9.66 0.57
C ASN A 21 3.21 -10.31 1.44
N ARG A 22 3.58 -11.42 2.09
CA ARG A 22 2.65 -12.22 2.90
C ARG A 22 2.12 -11.44 4.11
N MET A 23 2.97 -10.71 4.82
CA MET A 23 2.58 -10.00 6.04
C MET A 23 1.61 -8.88 5.73
N ILE A 24 1.89 -8.08 4.70
CA ILE A 24 0.96 -7.05 4.21
C ILE A 24 -0.37 -7.69 3.79
N ARG A 25 -0.36 -8.81 3.07
CA ARG A 25 -1.61 -9.47 2.68
C ARG A 25 -2.40 -9.99 3.89
N ASP A 26 -1.73 -10.56 4.87
CA ASP A 26 -2.39 -11.16 6.04
C ASP A 26 -2.96 -10.06 6.97
N MET A 27 -2.26 -8.93 7.13
CA MET A 27 -2.68 -7.82 8.01
C MET A 27 -3.56 -6.77 7.33
N CYS A 28 -3.27 -6.46 6.08
CA CYS A 28 -3.89 -5.38 5.30
C CYS A 28 -4.70 -5.88 4.10
N GLY A 29 -4.87 -7.20 3.92
CA GLY A 29 -5.54 -7.77 2.76
C GLY A 29 -6.99 -7.29 2.56
N ARG A 30 -7.65 -6.79 3.60
CA ARG A 30 -8.98 -6.15 3.47
C ARG A 30 -8.90 -4.78 2.77
N TYR A 31 -7.81 -4.03 2.97
CA TYR A 31 -7.56 -2.74 2.33
C TYR A 31 -7.28 -2.94 0.84
N LEU A 32 -6.46 -3.93 0.51
CA LEU A 32 -6.10 -4.25 -0.88
C LEU A 32 -7.30 -4.71 -1.74
N LYS A 33 -8.43 -5.08 -1.12
CA LYS A 33 -9.66 -5.45 -1.84
C LYS A 33 -10.44 -4.25 -2.37
N SER A 34 -10.19 -3.03 -1.90
CA SER A 34 -10.79 -1.82 -2.47
C SER A 34 -10.08 -1.34 -3.74
N ALA A 35 -9.07 -2.08 -4.21
CA ALA A 35 -8.30 -1.74 -5.39
C ALA A 35 -9.15 -1.74 -6.66
N GLU A 36 -9.16 -0.61 -7.35
CA GLU A 36 -9.74 -0.45 -8.67
C GLU A 36 -8.67 -0.03 -9.68
N LYS A 37 -8.72 -0.58 -10.89
CA LYS A 37 -7.84 -0.14 -11.97
C LYS A 37 -8.38 1.15 -12.57
N ARG A 38 -7.58 2.22 -12.58
CA ARG A 38 -7.93 3.52 -13.17
C ARG A 38 -6.81 3.94 -14.13
N GLY A 39 -7.02 3.69 -15.42
CA GLY A 39 -5.99 3.95 -16.44
C GLY A 39 -4.74 3.10 -16.21
N ASP A 40 -3.61 3.77 -16.01
CA ASP A 40 -2.30 3.16 -15.78
C ASP A 40 -2.02 2.84 -14.31
N TYR A 41 -2.92 3.24 -13.40
CA TYR A 41 -2.77 3.10 -11.96
C TYR A 41 -3.75 2.08 -11.36
N VAL A 42 -3.40 1.59 -10.18
CA VAL A 42 -4.30 0.92 -9.25
C VAL A 42 -4.60 1.90 -8.12
N VAL A 43 -5.88 2.16 -7.88
CA VAL A 43 -6.33 3.13 -6.89
C VAL A 43 -6.93 2.39 -5.69
N LEU A 44 -6.46 2.72 -4.49
CA LEU A 44 -7.05 2.28 -3.23
C LEU A 44 -7.86 3.42 -2.63
N ASP A 45 -9.15 3.19 -2.37
CA ASP A 45 -9.99 4.09 -1.59
C ASP A 45 -10.06 3.58 -0.14
N LEU A 46 -9.40 4.29 0.77
CA LEU A 46 -9.22 3.91 2.17
C LEU A 46 -9.59 5.06 3.10
N SER A 47 -9.98 4.76 4.33
CA SER A 47 -9.97 5.81 5.37
C SER A 47 -8.53 6.17 5.74
N VAL A 48 -8.32 7.39 6.24
CA VAL A 48 -6.99 7.86 6.71
C VAL A 48 -6.38 6.90 7.74
N GLN A 49 -7.19 6.31 8.62
CA GLN A 49 -6.69 5.31 9.58
C GLN A 49 -6.19 4.03 8.88
N GLU A 50 -6.91 3.53 7.88
CA GLU A 50 -6.51 2.34 7.13
C GLU A 50 -5.27 2.60 6.28
N ALA A 51 -5.14 3.81 5.73
CA ALA A 51 -3.94 4.24 5.01
C ALA A 51 -2.71 4.33 5.93
N ASN A 52 -2.86 4.90 7.14
CA ASN A 52 -1.79 4.91 8.15
C ASN A 52 -1.40 3.49 8.58
N ASP A 53 -2.37 2.62 8.83
CA ASP A 53 -2.10 1.22 9.17
C ASP A 53 -1.33 0.52 8.04
N LEU A 54 -1.75 0.73 6.78
CA LEU A 54 -1.10 0.17 5.61
C LEU A 54 0.35 0.67 5.49
N ALA A 55 0.58 1.98 5.58
CA ALA A 55 1.92 2.57 5.53
C ALA A 55 2.84 1.96 6.59
N GLY A 56 2.36 1.81 7.84
CA GLY A 56 3.14 1.21 8.92
C GLY A 56 3.59 -0.23 8.64
N TRP A 57 2.70 -1.07 8.10
CA TRP A 57 3.05 -2.44 7.70
C TRP A 57 4.02 -2.47 6.51
N VAL A 58 3.82 -1.59 5.52
CA VAL A 58 4.69 -1.52 4.35
C VAL A 58 6.08 -1.07 4.72
N ALA A 59 6.21 -0.04 5.55
CA ALA A 59 7.50 0.43 6.07
C ALA A 59 8.23 -0.65 6.89
N ALA A 60 7.49 -1.38 7.75
CA ALA A 60 8.08 -2.47 8.53
C ALA A 60 8.62 -3.59 7.61
N GLU A 61 7.85 -4.00 6.62
CA GLU A 61 8.26 -5.06 5.68
C GLU A 61 9.38 -4.60 4.74
N ALA A 62 9.41 -3.34 4.32
CA ALA A 62 10.50 -2.79 3.52
C ALA A 62 11.84 -2.84 4.26
N ASN A 63 11.83 -2.57 5.58
CA ASN A 63 13.00 -2.67 6.46
C ASN A 63 13.46 -4.12 6.71
N HIS A 64 12.57 -5.09 6.58
CA HIS A 64 12.84 -6.51 6.78
C HIS A 64 12.87 -7.32 5.47
N ALA A 65 12.86 -6.64 4.32
CA ALA A 65 12.87 -7.25 3.01
C ALA A 65 14.09 -8.16 2.82
N LYS A 66 13.91 -9.25 2.08
CA LYS A 66 14.97 -10.26 1.88
C LYS A 66 15.91 -9.91 0.74
N SER A 67 15.59 -8.87 -0.02
CA SER A 67 16.40 -8.37 -1.13
C SER A 67 16.23 -6.87 -1.26
N ASP A 68 17.27 -6.21 -1.78
CA ASP A 68 17.25 -4.78 -2.08
C ASP A 68 16.09 -4.43 -3.01
N ARG A 69 15.83 -5.29 -4.01
CA ARG A 69 14.74 -5.09 -4.97
C ARG A 69 13.36 -5.10 -4.30
N GLU A 70 13.14 -6.01 -3.36
CA GLU A 70 11.89 -6.06 -2.58
C GLU A 70 11.77 -4.81 -1.69
N SER A 71 12.86 -4.42 -1.03
CA SER A 71 12.89 -3.20 -0.21
C SER A 71 12.55 -1.95 -1.03
N GLU A 72 13.17 -1.78 -2.20
CA GLU A 72 12.89 -0.67 -3.13
C GLU A 72 11.43 -0.61 -3.55
N LEU A 73 10.84 -1.74 -3.91
CA LEU A 73 9.43 -1.80 -4.35
C LEU A 73 8.47 -1.46 -3.21
N LEU A 74 8.73 -1.97 -2.00
CA LEU A 74 7.92 -1.68 -0.83
C LEU A 74 8.09 -0.22 -0.37
N ASN A 75 9.30 0.33 -0.42
CA ASN A 75 9.54 1.75 -0.13
C ASN A 75 8.82 2.65 -1.13
N SER A 76 8.87 2.35 -2.43
CA SER A 76 8.12 3.09 -3.47
C SER A 76 6.61 3.08 -3.18
N ALA A 77 6.06 1.91 -2.82
CA ALA A 77 4.66 1.80 -2.43
C ALA A 77 4.35 2.60 -1.14
N CYS A 78 5.27 2.60 -0.16
CA CYS A 78 5.15 3.34 1.09
C CYS A 78 5.08 4.85 0.82
N ASP A 79 6.01 5.37 0.01
CA ASP A 79 6.06 6.79 -0.37
C ASP A 79 4.76 7.24 -1.03
N ALA A 80 4.19 6.40 -1.91
CA ALA A 80 2.91 6.69 -2.56
C ALA A 80 1.73 6.76 -1.57
N ILE A 81 1.71 5.89 -0.57
CA ILE A 81 0.69 5.91 0.50
C ILE A 81 0.86 7.16 1.37
N GLU A 82 2.09 7.46 1.79
CA GLU A 82 2.40 8.58 2.68
C GLU A 82 2.15 9.95 2.02
N ALA A 83 2.29 10.06 0.69
CA ALA A 83 1.97 11.28 -0.04
C ALA A 83 0.48 11.66 -0.03
N ASN A 84 -0.41 10.76 0.40
CA ASN A 84 -1.86 10.92 0.33
C ASN A 84 -2.55 10.92 1.72
N ILE A 85 -1.79 10.99 2.82
CA ILE A 85 -2.30 11.01 4.21
C ILE A 85 -2.01 12.32 4.95
#